data_AF-A0A0V1CHZ6-F1
#
_entry.id   AF-A0A0V1CHZ6-F1
#
_cell.length_a   1.000
_cell.length_b   1.000
_cell.length_c   1.000
_cell.angle_alpha   90.00
_cell.angle_beta   90.00
_cell.angle_gamma   90.00
#
_symmetry.space_group_name_H-M   'P 1'
#
loop_
_entity.id
_entity.type
_entity.pdbx_description
1 polymer ?
#
loop_
_entity_poly.entity_id
_entity_poly.type
_entity_poly.pdbx_seq_one_letter_code
_entity_poly.pdbx_strand_id
1 'polypeptide(L)' 'MAQILDKANNHKPAVIFHYNQCKGAGETLDTTVKEYITGRGSRWWPLVLFMNAFDIPALNAFIIFSIHLAWVKRRID' A
#
# COMPACT_ATOMS: atom_id res chain seq x y z
N MET A 1 0.65 19.85 30.00
CA MET A 1 1.40 18.56 29.98
C MET A 1 0.53 17.32 29.80
N ALA A 2 -0.75 17.33 30.23
CA ALA A 2 -1.62 16.13 30.17
C ALA A 2 -2.31 15.84 28.82
N GLN A 3 -2.01 16.59 27.74
CA GLN A 3 -2.66 16.40 26.43
C GLN A 3 -1.78 15.75 25.36
N ILE A 4 -0.51 15.46 25.64
CA ILE A 4 0.43 14.90 24.65
C ILE A 4 0.34 13.37 24.56
N LEU A 5 -0.08 12.71 25.64
CA LEU A 5 -0.07 11.25 25.76
C LEU A 5 -1.52 10.75 25.72
N ASP A 6 -1.89 10.16 24.59
CA ASP A 6 -3.18 9.51 24.43
C ASP A 6 -3.21 8.21 25.24
N LYS A 7 -4.14 8.13 26.20
CA LYS A 7 -4.26 7.00 27.15
C LYS A 7 -4.76 5.73 26.46
N ALA A 8 -5.41 5.87 25.30
CA ALA A 8 -5.84 4.77 24.44
C ALA A 8 -4.71 4.19 23.56
N ASN A 9 -3.61 4.93 23.36
CA ASN A 9 -2.50 4.55 22.48
C ASN A 9 -1.18 4.30 23.24
N ASN A 10 -1.23 3.53 24.33
CA ASN A 10 -0.05 3.11 25.10
C ASN A 10 0.89 4.27 25.50
N HIS A 11 0.35 5.45 25.80
CA HIS A 11 1.14 6.65 26.11
C HIS A 11 2.10 7.06 24.99
N LYS A 12 1.81 6.74 23.73
CA LYS A 12 2.57 7.28 22.60
C LYS A 12 2.10 8.71 22.31
N PRO A 13 3.04 9.63 22.02
CA PRO A 13 2.69 10.95 21.52
C PRO A 13 1.83 10.86 20.26
N ALA A 14 0.79 11.69 20.16
CA ALA A 14 -0.11 11.74 19.00
C ALA A 14 0.65 11.90 17.66
N VAL A 15 1.77 12.65 17.66
CA VAL A 15 2.65 12.83 16.49
C VAL A 15 3.24 11.50 16.00
N ILE A 16 3.68 10.63 16.92
CA ILE A 16 4.25 9.32 16.56
C ILE A 16 3.17 8.39 16.01
N PHE A 17 1.96 8.47 16.54
CA PHE A 17 0.83 7.70 16.03
C PHE A 17 0.48 8.11 14.59
N HIS A 18 0.29 9.40 14.32
CA HIS A 18 0.03 9.91 12.98
C HIS A 18 1.15 9.57 11.99
N TYR A 19 2.41 9.71 12.42
CA TYR A 19 3.55 9.32 11.60
C TYR A 19 3.49 7.83 11.23
N ASN A 20 3.29 6.94 12.19
CA ASN A 20 3.24 5.50 11.94
C ASN A 20 2.06 5.08 11.05
N GLN A 21 0.94 5.80 11.10
CA GLN A 21 -0.18 5.56 10.18
C GLN A 21 0.19 5.85 8.72
N CYS A 22 0.96 6.91 8.46
CA CYS A 22 1.32 7.30 7.09
C CYS A 22 2.64 6.67 6.59
N LYS A 23 3.53 6.26 7.50
CA LYS A 23 4.86 5.72 7.16
C LYS A 23 4.79 4.47 6.27
N GLY A 24 3.83 3.59 6.54
CA GLY A 24 3.75 2.27 5.92
C GLY A 24 3.20 2.23 4.49
N ALA A 25 2.74 3.36 3.94
CA ALA A 25 2.10 3.37 2.61
C ALA A 25 3.05 2.90 1.50
N GLY A 26 4.30 3.35 1.51
CA GLY A 26 5.32 2.91 0.54
C GLY A 26 5.73 1.44 0.74
N GLU A 27 5.90 1.00 1.99
CA GLU A 27 6.25 -0.39 2.34
C GLU A 27 5.14 -1.38 1.93
N THR A 28 3.88 -0.95 2.01
CA THR A 28 2.73 -1.76 1.60
C THR A 28 2.71 -1.96 0.09
N LEU A 29 3.04 -0.92 -0.68
CA LEU A 29 3.17 -1.03 -2.14
C LEU A 29 4.34 -1.94 -2.52
N ASP A 30 5.51 -1.81 -1.89
CA ASP A 30 6.66 -2.67 -2.18
C ASP A 30 6.39 -4.14 -1.84
N THR A 31 5.71 -4.40 -0.72
CA THR A 31 5.32 -5.76 -0.30
C THR A 31 4.32 -6.37 -1.29
N THR A 32 3.28 -5.63 -1.67
CA THR A 32 2.28 -6.12 -2.63
C THR A 32 2.86 -6.31 -4.02
N VAL A 33 3.72 -5.40 -4.49
CA VAL A 33 4.47 -5.59 -5.74
C VAL A 33 5.27 -6.88 -5.66
N LYS A 34 6.02 -7.12 -4.58
CA LYS A 34 6.82 -8.34 -4.43
C LYS A 34 5.99 -9.64 -4.43
N GLU A 35 4.76 -9.60 -3.92
CA GLU A 35 3.86 -10.76 -3.91
C GLU A 35 3.21 -11.04 -5.28
N TYR A 36 2.90 -9.98 -6.04
CA TYR A 36 2.14 -10.07 -7.30
C TYR A 36 2.98 -9.87 -8.57
N ILE A 37 4.27 -9.56 -8.46
CA ILE A 37 5.18 -9.36 -9.59
C ILE A 37 5.30 -10.66 -10.41
N THR A 38 5.16 -10.54 -11.74
CA THR A 38 5.34 -11.68 -12.65
C THR A 38 6.79 -11.85 -13.13
N GLY A 39 7.68 -10.98 -12.65
CA GLY A 39 9.10 -10.95 -12.98
C GLY A 39 9.84 -12.21 -12.54
N ARG A 40 10.60 -12.80 -13.47
CA ARG A 40 11.55 -13.88 -13.15
C ARG A 40 12.88 -13.27 -12.73
N GLY A 41 13.58 -13.90 -11.77
CA GLY A 41 14.95 -13.54 -11.41
C GLY A 41 15.83 -13.52 -12.65
N SER A 42 16.20 -12.32 -13.10
CA SER A 42 17.00 -12.12 -14.31
C SER A 42 18.23 -11.28 -13.99
N ARG A 43 19.37 -11.60 -14.60
CA ARG A 43 20.63 -10.87 -14.42
C ARG A 43 20.69 -9.59 -15.27
N TRP A 44 19.60 -9.29 -15.97
CA TRP A 44 19.49 -8.22 -16.96
C TRP A 44 18.61 -7.13 -16.37
N TRP A 45 19.24 -6.14 -15.73
CA TRP A 45 18.53 -5.03 -15.07
C TRP A 45 17.50 -4.31 -15.97
N PRO A 46 17.67 -4.16 -17.32
CA PRO A 46 16.66 -3.50 -18.14
C PRO A 46 15.35 -4.30 -18.23
N LEU A 47 15.45 -5.64 -18.20
CA LEU A 47 14.29 -6.52 -18.26
C LEU A 47 13.47 -6.42 -16.96
N VAL A 48 14.14 -6.31 -15.81
CA VAL A 48 13.47 -6.10 -14.51
C VAL A 48 12.70 -4.78 -14.51
N LEU A 49 13.29 -3.70 -15.03
CA LEU A 49 12.59 -2.41 -15.15
C LEU A 49 11.40 -2.48 -16.11
N PHE A 50 11.55 -3.19 -17.23
CA PHE A 50 10.45 -3.39 -18.18
C PHE A 50 9.27 -4.10 -17.53
N MET A 51 9.51 -5.18 -16.78
CA MET A 51 8.45 -5.91 -16.08
C MET A 51 7.78 -5.04 -15.01
N ASN A 52 8.57 -4.31 -14.21
CA ASN A 52 8.04 -3.36 -13.22
C ASN A 52 7.15 -2.28 -13.84
N ALA A 53 7.45 -1.85 -15.08
CA ALA A 53 6.64 -0.87 -15.80
C ALA A 53 5.26 -1.40 -16.19
N PHE A 54 5.03 -2.71 -16.23
CA PHE A 54 3.70 -3.31 -16.41
C PHE A 54 3.06 -3.68 -15.07
N ASP A 55 3.83 -4.21 -14.13
CA ASP A 55 3.31 -4.70 -12.85
C ASP A 55 2.75 -3.54 -11.99
N ILE A 56 3.39 -2.36 -11.96
CA ILE A 56 2.91 -1.19 -11.19
C ILE A 56 1.57 -0.65 -11.72
N PRO A 57 1.40 -0.36 -13.04
CA PRO A 57 0.09 0.05 -13.58
C PRO A 57 -0.98 -1.03 -13.44
N ALA A 58 -0.64 -2.31 -13.57
CA ALA A 58 -1.59 -3.40 -13.40
C ALA A 58 -2.15 -3.45 -11.97
N LEU A 59 -1.30 -3.30 -10.96
CA LEU A 59 -1.72 -3.20 -9.55
C LEU A 59 -2.61 -1.96 -9.32
N ASN A 60 -2.23 -0.81 -9.88
CA ASN A 60 -3.04 0.40 -9.77
C ASN A 60 -4.43 0.23 -10.42
N ALA A 61 -4.50 -0.39 -11.59
CA ALA A 61 -5.75 -0.70 -12.27
C ALA A 61 -6.62 -1.66 -11.43
N PHE A 62 -6.00 -2.66 -10.80
CA PHE A 62 -6.68 -3.59 -9.91
C PHE A 62 -7.26 -2.88 -8.67
N ILE A 63 -6.51 -1.96 -8.04
CA ILE A 63 -7.00 -1.16 -6.92
C ILE A 63 -8.24 -0.36 -7.34
N ILE A 64 -8.19 0.36 -8.47
CA ILE A 64 -9.33 1.13 -8.98
C ILE A 64 -10.53 0.21 -9.23
N PHE A 65 -10.31 -0.94 -9.87
CA PHE A 65 -11.36 -1.92 -10.14
C PHE A 65 -12.00 -2.46 -8.85
N SER A 66 -11.20 -2.80 -7.84
CA SER A 66 -11.71 -3.30 -6.55
C SER A 66 -12.56 -2.26 -5.81
N ILE A 67 -12.17 -0.97 -5.85
CA ILE A 67 -12.95 0.13 -5.29
C ILE A 67 -14.28 0.27 -6.03
N HIS A 68 -14.24 0.19 -7.36
CA HIS A 68 -15.46 0.23 -8.18
C HIS A 68 -16.40 -0.93 -7.84
N LEU A 69 -15.89 -2.15 -7.74
CA LEU A 69 -16.67 -3.33 -7.39
C LEU A 69 -17.29 -3.21 -6.00
N ALA A 70 -16.54 -2.72 -5.01
CA ALA A 70 -17.05 -2.46 -3.66
C ALA A 70 -18.14 -1.38 -3.65
N TRP A 71 -18.04 -0.37 -4.51
CA TRP A 71 -19.09 0.63 -4.68
C TRP A 71 -20.35 0.04 -5.33
N VAL A 72 -20.20 -0.76 -6.39
CA VAL A 72 -21.32 -1.45 -7.05
C VAL A 72 -22.04 -2.39 -6.08
N LYS A 73 -21.30 -3.17 -5.29
CA LYS A 73 -21.87 -4.08 -4.29
C LYS A 73 -22.76 -3.33 -3.29
N ARG A 74 -22.25 -2.24 -2.70
CA ARG A 74 -23.01 -1.37 -1.78
C ARG A 74 -24.23 -0.67 -2.40
N ARG A 75 -24.35 -0.65 -3.74
CA ARG A 75 -25.53 -0.11 -4.43
C ARG A 75 -26.60 -1.16 -4.68
N ILE A 76 -26.24 -2.44 -4.69
CA ILE A 76 -27.14 -3.56 -4.94
C ILE A 76 -27.76 -4.04 -3.61
N ASP A 77 -27.00 -3.91 -2.52
CA ASP A 77 -27.47 -4.07 -1.13
C ASP A 77 -28.32 -2.87 -0.68
#